data_AF-A0A964MAS8-F1
#
_entry.id   AF-A0A964MAS8-F1
#
_cell.length_a   1.000
_cell.length_b   1.000
_cell.length_c   1.000
_cell.angle_alpha   90.00
_cell.angle_beta   90.00
_cell.angle_gamma   90.00
#
_symmetry.space_group_name_H-M   'P 1'
#
loop_
_entity.id
_entity.type
_entity.pdbx_description
1 polymer ?
#
loop_
_entity_poly.entity_id
_entity_poly.type
_entity_poly.pdbx_seq_one_letter_code
_entity_poly.pdbx_strand_id
1 'polypeptide(L)' 'FGQTTAISFQIPRPGIVDLAVYNIAGQKVRTLICGPQPAGRHSVRWDGRDGSGRALAGGVYLARLNADGSSRTEKLILVR' A
#
# COMPACT_ATOMS: atom_id res chain seq x y z
N PHE A 1 -14.01 15.91 4.69
CA PHE A 1 -13.63 14.51 4.95
C PHE A 1 -12.92 13.98 3.72
N GLY A 2 -11.62 13.70 3.80
CA GLY A 2 -10.84 13.18 2.66
C GLY A 2 -11.10 11.68 2.45
N GLN A 3 -11.21 11.25 1.20
CA GLN A 3 -11.30 9.82 0.88
C GLN A 3 -9.95 9.16 1.22
N THR A 4 -9.98 8.18 2.11
CA THR A 4 -8.80 7.40 2.50
C THR A 4 -9.13 5.92 2.33
N THR A 5 -8.28 5.18 1.65
CA THR A 5 -8.41 3.74 1.49
C THR A 5 -7.63 3.05 2.60
N ALA A 6 -8.30 2.18 3.36
CA ALA A 6 -7.65 1.32 4.34
C ALA A 6 -7.21 0.02 3.66
N ILE A 7 -5.90 -0.25 3.69
CA ILE A 7 -5.28 -1.47 3.17
C ILE A 7 -4.96 -2.34 4.37
N SER A 8 -5.63 -3.48 4.48
CA SER A 8 -5.48 -4.38 5.64
C SER A 8 -4.82 -5.68 5.22
N PHE A 9 -3.84 -6.12 5.99
CA PHE A 9 -3.11 -7.35 5.71
C PHE A 9 -2.77 -8.08 7.00
N GLN A 10 -2.40 -9.35 6.88
CA GLN A 10 -1.99 -10.17 8.01
C GLN A 10 -0.70 -10.88 7.65
N ILE A 11 0.26 -10.87 8.57
CA ILE A 11 1.47 -11.68 8.47
C ILE A 11 1.47 -12.73 9.58
N PRO A 12 1.78 -14.00 9.28
CA PRO A 12 1.69 -15.09 10.24
C PRO A 12 2.84 -15.12 11.24
N ARG A 13 3.96 -14.47 10.91
CA ARG A 13 5.18 -14.41 11.71
C ARG A 13 5.77 -12.99 11.67
N PRO A 14 6.60 -12.60 12.65
CA PRO A 14 7.33 -11.34 12.57
C PRO A 14 8.32 -11.38 11.40
N GLY A 15 8.40 -10.30 10.62
CA GLY A 15 9.20 -10.28 9.41
C GLY A 15 9.33 -8.88 8.81
N ILE A 16 10.18 -8.76 7.78
CA ILE A 16 10.32 -7.52 7.01
C ILE A 16 9.15 -7.41 6.04
N VAL A 17 8.44 -6.29 6.12
CA VAL A 17 7.31 -5.95 5.26
C VAL A 17 7.70 -4.77 4.36
N ASP A 18 7.46 -4.91 3.06
CA ASP A 18 7.43 -3.80 2.12
C ASP A 18 6.00 -3.69 1.56
N LEU A 19 5.31 -2.61 1.91
CA LEU A 19 4.02 -2.26 1.35
C LEU A 19 4.16 -0.95 0.57
N ALA A 20 3.90 -1.00 -0.73
CA ALA A 20 3.97 0.16 -1.60
C ALA A 20 2.81 0.21 -2.60
N VAL A 21 2.45 1.42 -3.02
CA VAL A 21 1.45 1.72 -4.02
C VAL A 21 2.14 2.03 -5.34
N TYR A 22 1.59 1.49 -6.42
CA TYR A 22 2.06 1.61 -7.79
C TYR A 22 0.93 2.11 -8.69
N ASN A 23 1.27 2.84 -9.75
CA ASN A 23 0.32 3.09 -10.84
C ASN A 23 0.26 1.89 -11.80
N ILE A 24 -0.67 1.92 -12.77
CA ILE A 24 -0.83 0.84 -13.77
C ILE A 24 0.39 0.64 -14.67
N ALA A 25 1.27 1.64 -14.80
CA ALA A 25 2.53 1.52 -15.52
C ALA A 25 3.63 0.82 -14.68
N GLY A 26 3.33 0.40 -13.44
CA GLY A 26 4.27 -0.26 -12.54
C GLY A 26 5.22 0.70 -11.84
N GLN A 27 5.01 2.02 -11.93
CA GLN A 27 5.83 2.98 -11.22
C GLN A 27 5.39 3.07 -9.75
N LYS A 28 6.34 2.96 -8.82
CA LYS A 28 6.09 3.13 -7.39
C LYS A 28 5.77 4.59 -7.11
N VAL A 29 4.55 4.87 -6.65
CA VAL A 29 4.11 6.23 -6.33
C VAL A 29 4.22 6.54 -4.84
N ARG A 30 4.12 5.52 -3.98
CA ARG A 30 4.27 5.71 -2.53
C ARG A 30 4.70 4.44 -1.81
N THR A 31 5.64 4.55 -0.88
CA THR A 31 5.88 3.51 0.13
C THR A 31 5.00 3.80 1.35
N LEU A 32 4.30 2.78 1.84
CA LEU A 32 3.43 2.86 3.02
C LEU A 32 4.07 2.21 4.24
N ILE A 33 4.75 1.08 4.05
CA ILE A 33 5.58 0.41 5.07
C ILE A 33 6.87 -0.05 4.39
N CYS A 34 8.00 0.13 5.08
CA CYS A 34 9.26 -0.51 4.73
C CYS A 34 10.01 -0.80 6.04
N GLY A 35 9.97 -2.05 6.51
CA GLY A 35 10.67 -2.44 7.73
C GLY A 35 10.05 -3.60 8.49
N PRO A 36 10.58 -3.91 9.68
CA PRO A 36 10.10 -5.02 10.51
C PRO A 36 8.68 -4.77 11.02
N GLN A 37 7.86 -5.81 10.99
CA GLN A 37 6.50 -5.82 11.55
C GLN A 37 6.30 -7.06 12.41
N PRO A 38 5.55 -6.96 13.53
CA PRO A 38 5.18 -8.11 14.34
C PRO A 38 4.15 -8.99 13.62
N ALA A 39 4.07 -10.26 14.00
CA ALA A 39 3.00 -11.14 13.58
C ALA A 39 1.62 -10.54 13.93
N GLY A 40 0.63 -10.74 13.06
CA GLY A 40 -0.73 -10.30 13.30
C GLY A 40 -1.31 -9.47 12.15
N ARG A 41 -2.46 -8.84 12.45
CA ARG A 41 -3.21 -8.01 11.49
C ARG A 41 -2.72 -6.57 11.58
N HIS A 42 -2.52 -5.99 10.40
CA HIS A 42 -2.07 -4.62 10.19
C HIS A 42 -3.06 -3.88 9.30
N SER A 43 -3.16 -2.57 9.47
CA SER A 43 -3.98 -1.72 8.62
C SER A 43 -3.26 -0.40 8.38
N VAL A 44 -3.10 -0.03 7.12
CA VAL A 44 -2.47 1.23 6.72
C VAL A 44 -3.43 2.03 5.87
N ARG A 45 -3.41 3.34 6.07
CA ARG A 45 -4.25 4.29 5.35
C ARG A 45 -3.45 4.92 4.21
N TRP A 46 -4.05 4.95 3.03
CA TRP A 46 -3.56 5.72 1.90
C TRP A 46 -4.60 6.74 1.46
N ASP A 47 -4.16 7.98 1.31
CA ASP A 47 -4.98 9.18 1.06
C ASP A 47 -4.98 9.63 -0.40
N GLY A 48 -4.52 8.78 -1.32
CA GLY A 48 -4.40 9.11 -2.74
C GLY A 48 -3.26 10.07 -3.07
N ARG A 49 -2.30 10.29 -2.15
CA ARG A 49 -1.10 11.11 -2.40
C ARG A 49 0.15 10.26 -2.64
N ASP A 50 1.07 10.77 -3.44
CA ASP A 50 2.38 10.18 -3.68
C ASP A 50 3.36 10.44 -2.51
N GLY A 51 4.60 9.94 -2.63
CA GLY A 51 5.65 10.13 -1.64
C GLY A 51 6.09 11.58 -1.41
N SER A 52 5.76 12.51 -2.32
CA SER A 52 6.01 13.96 -2.16
C SER A 52 4.81 14.71 -1.57
N GLY A 53 3.72 14.01 -1.26
CA GLY A 53 2.48 14.59 -0.75
C GLY A 53 1.60 15.19 -1.85
N ARG A 54 1.92 15.01 -3.14
CA ARG A 54 1.09 15.49 -4.25
C ARG A 54 -0.09 14.54 -4.45
N ALA A 55 -1.26 15.13 -4.71
CA ALA A 55 -2.48 14.37 -4.90
C ALA A 55 -2.51 13.74 -6.30
N LEU A 56 -2.69 12.42 -6.37
CA LEU A 56 -2.68 11.66 -7.62
C LEU A 56 -4.03 11.63 -8.33
N ALA A 57 -4.03 11.60 -9.66
CA ALA A 57 -5.24 11.53 -10.48
C ALA A 57 -6.14 10.34 -10.11
N GLY A 58 -7.45 10.51 -10.27
CA GLY A 58 -8.40 9.40 -10.16
C GLY A 58 -8.05 8.30 -11.16
N GLY A 59 -8.17 7.05 -10.75
CA GLY A 59 -7.76 5.91 -11.56
C GLY A 59 -7.43 4.66 -10.76
N VAL A 60 -6.88 3.67 -11.45
CA VAL A 60 -6.49 2.39 -10.86
C VAL A 60 -5.05 2.47 -10.34
N TYR A 61 -4.86 1.97 -9.12
CA TYR A 61 -3.56 1.79 -8.49
C TYR A 61 -3.44 0.37 -7.96
N LEU A 62 -2.22 -0.07 -7.68
CA LEU A 62 -1.91 -1.39 -7.14
C LEU A 62 -1.17 -1.22 -5.82
N ALA A 63 -1.72 -1.75 -4.73
CA ALA A 63 -0.98 -1.92 -3.49
C ALA A 63 -0.29 -3.28 -3.53
N ARG A 64 1.04 -3.31 -3.45
CA ARG A 64 1.83 -4.53 -3.39
C ARG A 64 2.45 -4.66 -2.01
N LEU A 65 2.13 -5.76 -1.35
CA LEU A 65 2.69 -6.22 -0.09
C LEU A 65 3.71 -7.33 -0.38
N ASN A 66 4.93 -7.17 0.11
CA ASN A 66 5.92 -8.24 0.17
C ASN A 66 6.23 -8.53 1.63
N ALA A 67 6.10 -9.79 2.03
CA ALA A 67 6.41 -10.28 3.37
C ALA A 67 6.83 -11.75 3.31
N ASP A 68 7.90 -12.12 4.01
CA ASP A 68 8.38 -13.52 4.14
C ASP A 68 8.50 -14.28 2.80
N GLY A 69 9.02 -13.60 1.76
CA GLY A 69 9.17 -14.20 0.42
C GLY A 69 7.87 -14.35 -0.38
N SER A 70 6.72 -13.98 0.20
CA SER A 70 5.43 -13.92 -0.48
C SER A 70 5.11 -12.50 -0.96
N SER A 71 4.43 -12.40 -2.10
CA SER A 71 3.92 -11.13 -2.61
C SER A 71 2.40 -11.21 -2.79
N ARG A 72 1.68 -10.19 -2.31
CA ARG A 72 0.25 -9.98 -2.58
C ARG A 72 0.06 -8.63 -3.23
N THR A 73 -0.83 -8.58 -4.20
CA THR A 73 -1.20 -7.33 -4.87
C THR A 73 -2.71 -7.14 -4.79
N GLU A 74 -3.14 -5.96 -4.35
CA GLU A 74 -4.54 -5.54 -4.30
C GLU A 74 -4.76 -4.36 -5.23
N LYS A 75 -5.84 -4.43 -6.01
CA LYS A 75 -6.26 -3.33 -6.89
C LYS A 75 -7.01 -2.29 -6.07
N LEU A 76 -6.60 -1.04 -6.19
CA LEU A 76 -7.24 0.13 -5.59
C LEU A 76 -7.87 0.99 -6.69
N ILE A 77 -9.01 1.60 -6.38
CA ILE A 77 -9.68 2.57 -7.24
C ILE A 77 -9.73 3.89 -6.48
N LEU A 78 -9.01 4.89 -7.00
CA LEU A 78 -9.06 6.25 -6.47
C LEU A 78 -10.12 7.03 -7.24
N VAL A 79 -11.16 7.48 -6.53
CA VAL A 79 -12.24 8.31 -7.08
C VAL A 79 -11.98 9.78 -6.73
N ARG A 80 -12.30 10.69 -7.64
CA ARG A 80 -12.25 12.14 -7.43
C ARG A 80 -13.58 12.78 -7.73
#